data_AF-A0A2U3K3Y2-F1
#
_entry.id   AF-A0A2U3K3Y2-F1
#
_cell.length_a   1.000
_cell.length_b   1.000
_cell.length_c   1.000
_cell.angle_alpha   90.00
_cell.angle_beta   90.00
_cell.angle_gamma   90.00
#
_symmetry.space_group_name_H-M   'P 1'
#
loop_
_entity.id
_entity.type
_entity.pdbx_description
1 polymer ?
#
loop_
_entity_poly.entity_id
_entity_poly.type
_entity_poly.pdbx_seq_one_letter_code
_entity_poly.pdbx_strand_id
1 'polypeptide(L)' 'MLARESHQRLEAAIRRLPADQRKCLALRSEGFRYREIAEILGIGVTTVADAVRRAVATLAKELP' A
#
# COMPACT_ATOMS: atom_id res chain seq x y z
N MET A 1 -4.36 -10.55 -22.91
CA MET A 1 -4.19 -9.09 -22.92
C MET A 1 -4.67 -8.39 -21.65
N LEU A 2 -5.38 -9.04 -20.71
CA LEU A 2 -5.98 -8.36 -19.55
C LEU A 2 -5.00 -7.93 -18.44
N ALA A 3 -3.88 -8.65 -18.25
CA ALA A 3 -2.97 -8.37 -17.13
C ALA A 3 -2.31 -6.97 -17.19
N ARG A 4 -2.13 -6.40 -18.39
CA ARG A 4 -1.48 -5.09 -18.58
C ARG A 4 -2.39 -3.90 -18.25
N GLU A 5 -3.69 -4.03 -18.49
CA GLU A 5 -4.66 -2.98 -18.15
C GLU A 5 -4.88 -2.91 -16.63
N SER A 6 -4.92 -4.06 -15.96
CA SER A 6 -5.01 -4.13 -14.50
C SER A 6 -3.77 -3.54 -13.82
N HIS A 7 -2.57 -3.81 -14.36
CA HIS A 7 -1.33 -3.29 -13.79
C HIS A 7 -1.26 -1.76 -13.87
N GLN A 8 -1.62 -1.16 -15.01
CA GLN A 8 -1.58 0.30 -15.15
C GLN A 8 -2.54 1.02 -14.22
N ARG A 9 -3.76 0.48 -14.01
CA ARG A 9 -4.72 1.05 -13.05
C ARG A 9 -4.22 0.92 -11.62
N LEU A 10 -3.65 -0.24 -11.28
CA LEU A 10 -3.04 -0.48 -9.98
C LEU A 10 -1.87 0.47 -9.72
N GLU A 11 -0.95 0.64 -10.69
CA GLU A 11 0.17 1.56 -10.57
C GLU A 11 -0.27 3.02 -10.45
N ALA A 12 -1.31 3.43 -11.18
CA ALA A 12 -1.90 4.77 -11.09
C ALA A 12 -2.54 4.99 -9.71
N ALA A 13 -3.29 4.01 -9.20
CA ALA A 13 -3.87 4.07 -7.86
C ALA A 13 -2.77 4.12 -6.78
N ILE A 14 -1.72 3.31 -6.92
CA ILE A 14 -0.55 3.35 -6.03
C ILE A 14 0.18 4.69 -6.12
N ARG A 15 0.22 5.35 -7.29
CA ARG A 15 0.76 6.72 -7.48
C ARG A 15 -0.05 7.81 -6.81
N ARG A 16 -1.35 7.62 -6.62
CA ARG A 16 -2.23 8.55 -5.92
C ARG A 16 -2.19 8.38 -4.40
N LEU A 17 -1.67 7.25 -3.91
CA LEU A 17 -1.49 7.04 -2.48
C LEU A 17 -0.42 7.99 -1.91
N PRO A 18 -0.63 8.52 -0.69
CA PRO A 18 0.40 9.28 0.00
C PRO A 18 1.65 8.41 0.25
N ALA A 19 2.82 9.07 0.30
CA ALA A 19 4.12 8.41 0.33
C ALA A 19 4.24 7.35 1.45
N ASP A 20 3.71 7.63 2.63
CA ASP A 20 3.70 6.70 3.77
C ASP A 20 2.88 5.44 3.51
N GLN A 21 1.71 5.57 2.89
CA GLN A 21 0.85 4.43 2.53
C GLN A 21 1.51 3.54 1.50
N ARG A 22 2.12 4.15 0.47
CA ARG A 22 2.87 3.42 -0.56
C ARG A 22 4.06 2.68 0.02
N LYS A 23 4.85 3.32 0.90
CA LYS A 23 6.00 2.68 1.57
C LYS A 23 5.56 1.51 2.45
N CYS A 24 4.49 1.68 3.24
CA CYS A 24 3.94 0.59 4.04
C CYS A 24 3.49 -0.58 3.17
N LEU A 25 2.83 -0.30 2.04
CA LEU A 25 2.36 -1.34 1.11
C LEU A 25 3.52 -2.07 0.42
N ALA A 26 4.56 -1.34 0.02
CA ALA A 26 5.77 -1.89 -0.60
C ALA A 26 6.47 -2.88 0.35
N LEU A 27 6.77 -2.43 1.58
CA LEU A 27 7.38 -3.28 2.60
C LEU A 27 6.46 -4.47 2.96
N ARG A 28 5.15 -4.26 2.97
CA ARG A 28 4.20 -5.36 3.19
C ARG A 28 4.26 -6.41 2.08
N SER A 29 4.44 -5.98 0.83
CA SER A 29 4.60 -6.88 -0.32
C SER A 29 5.93 -7.64 -0.32
N GLU A 30 6.96 -7.10 0.34
CA GLU A 30 8.24 -7.77 0.57
C GLU A 30 8.19 -8.83 1.68
N GLY A 31 7.09 -8.88 2.45
CA GLY A 31 6.86 -9.87 3.50
C GLY A 31 7.10 -9.37 4.93
N PHE A 32 7.44 -8.09 5.10
CA PHE A 32 7.64 -7.50 6.43
C PHE A 32 6.33 -7.51 7.25
N ARG A 33 6.47 -7.70 8.57
CA ARG A 33 5.36 -7.56 9.52
C ARG A 33 5.10 -6.08 9.83
N TYR A 34 3.88 -5.74 10.25
CA TYR A 34 3.52 -4.34 10.58
C TYR A 34 4.43 -3.70 11.63
N ARG A 35 4.97 -4.50 12.56
CA ARG A 35 5.95 -4.03 13.54
C ARG A 35 7.29 -3.67 12.90
N GLU A 36 7.80 -4.51 12.02
CA GLU A 36 9.06 -4.24 11.31
C GLU A 36 8.92 -3.02 10.40
N ILE A 37 7.79 -2.88 9.71
CA ILE A 37 7.48 -1.72 8.88
C ILE A 37 7.44 -0.44 9.73
N ALA A 38 6.84 -0.50 10.92
CA ALA A 38 6.79 0.60 11.86
C ALA A 38 8.18 1.03 12.31
N GLU A 39 9.05 0.07 12.62
CA GLU A 39 10.44 0.33 13.01
C GLU A 39 11.28 0.88 11.84
N ILE A 40 11.12 0.34 10.63
CA ILE A 40 11.81 0.81 9.41
C ILE A 40 11.42 2.24 9.05
N LEU A 41 10.12 2.56 9.17
CA LEU A 41 9.59 3.88 8.83
C LEU A 41 9.66 4.88 9.99
N GLY A 42 9.99 4.44 11.19
CA GLY A 42 10.00 5.28 12.40
C GLY A 42 8.62 5.80 12.79
N ILE A 43 7.55 5.08 12.44
CA ILE A 43 6.15 5.43 12.74
C ILE A 43 5.51 4.40 13.67
N GLY A 44 4.34 4.70 14.22
CA GLY A 44 3.62 3.75 15.07
C GLY A 44 3.07 2.55 14.28
N VAL A 45 3.04 1.36 14.91
CA VAL A 45 2.40 0.15 14.34
C VAL A 45 0.94 0.41 13.98
N THR A 46 0.23 1.20 14.79
CA THR A 46 -1.15 1.63 14.51
C THR A 46 -1.22 2.49 13.25
N THR A 47 -0.25 3.37 13.04
CA THR A 47 -0.14 4.20 11.84
C THR A 47 0.10 3.35 10.60
N VAL A 48 0.97 2.33 10.68
CA VAL A 48 1.17 1.35 9.60
C VAL A 48 -0.13 0.62 9.29
N ALA A 49 -0.83 0.12 10.31
CA ALA A 49 -2.09 -0.60 10.14
C ALA A 49 -3.15 0.29 9.46
N ASP A 50 -3.32 1.53 9.89
CA ASP A 50 -4.25 2.49 9.28
C ASP A 50 -3.83 2.82 7.84
N ALA A 51 -2.54 3.05 7.59
CA ALA A 51 -1.99 3.35 6.29
C ALA A 51 -2.24 2.20 5.28
N VAL A 52 -1.97 0.95 5.68
CA VAL A 52 -2.23 -0.24 4.85
C VAL A 52 -3.73 -0.38 4.61
N ARG A 53 -4.57 -0.20 5.64
CA ARG A 53 -6.02 -0.35 5.52
C ARG A 53 -6.62 0.67 4.57
N ARG A 54 -6.20 1.94 4.66
CA ARG A 54 -6.60 3.01 3.72
C ARG A 54 -6.08 2.75 2.31
N ALA A 55 -4.84 2.30 2.19
CA ALA A 55 -4.27 1.95 0.89
C ALA A 55 -5.11 0.88 0.19
N VAL A 56 -5.39 -0.23 0.89
CA VAL A 56 -6.22 -1.33 0.36
C VAL A 56 -7.65 -0.84 0.05
N ALA A 57 -8.25 0.00 0.90
CA ALA A 57 -9.57 0.55 0.64
C ALA A 57 -9.62 1.45 -0.61
N THR A 58 -8.57 2.24 -0.85
CA THR A 58 -8.42 3.01 -2.10
C THR A 58 -8.25 2.08 -3.30
N LEU A 59 -7.38 1.08 -3.21
CA LEU A 59 -7.15 0.12 -4.30
C LEU A 59 -8.42 -0.69 -4.62
N ALA A 60 -9.18 -1.08 -3.60
CA ALA A 60 -10.45 -1.80 -3.75
C ALA A 60 -11.54 -0.97 -4.42
N LYS A 61 -11.50 0.37 -4.34
CA LYS A 61 -12.41 1.25 -5.09
C LYS A 61 -12.06 1.38 -6.57
N GLU A 62 -10.79 1.20 -6.90
CA GLU A 62 -10.28 1.34 -8.28
C GLU A 62 -10.31 0.02 -9.06
N LEU A 63 -10.46 -1.12 -8.37
CA LEU A 63 -10.72 -2.42 -8.97
C LEU A 63 -12.25 -2.63 -9.12
N PRO A 64 -12.78 -2.83 -10.34
CA PRO A 64 -14.19 -3.11 -10.57
C PRO A 64 -14.61 -4.53 -10.12
#